data_AF-R7HFP5-F1
#
_entry.id   AF-R7HFP5-F1
#
_cell.length_a   1.000
_cell.length_b   1.000
_cell.length_c   1.000
_cell.angle_alpha   90.00
_cell.angle_beta   90.00
_cell.angle_gamma   90.00
#
_symmetry.space_group_name_H-M   'P 1'
#
loop_
_entity.id
_entity.type
_entity.pdbx_description
1 polymer ?
#
loop_
_entity_poly.entity_id
_entity_poly.type
_entity_poly.pdbx_seq_one_letter_code
_entity_poly.pdbx_strand_id
1 'polypeptide(L)'
;MKYIIKRNINLFGKNNIIKFEYNVTLNKNNNGFEDFDIGNEEIMINDILTKLDAETIKKFNEIKPIYVSLSTYFFDKLNNLFAIEYETIDSVSKITKKELLHL
;
A
#
# COMPACT_ATOMS: atom_id res chain seq x y z
N MET A 1 13.15 -11.96 1.14
CA MET A 1 11.96 -12.32 1.94
C MET A 1 10.86 -11.30 1.66
N LYS A 2 9.60 -11.63 1.93
CA LYS A 2 8.52 -10.63 1.87
C LYS A 2 8.06 -10.26 3.27
N TYR A 3 7.89 -8.97 3.50
CA TYR A 3 7.21 -8.45 4.68
C TYR A 3 5.90 -7.78 4.25
N ILE A 4 4.82 -8.00 5.01
CA ILE A 4 3.49 -7.52 4.64
C ILE A 4 2.89 -6.77 5.82
N ILE A 5 2.57 -5.50 5.60
CA ILE A 5 1.81 -4.67 6.54
C ILE A 5 0.36 -4.65 6.08
N LYS A 6 -0.55 -5.12 6.93
CA LYS A 6 -2.00 -5.18 6.65
C LYS A 6 -2.73 -4.05 7.36
N ARG A 7 -3.67 -3.40 6.67
CA ARG A 7 -4.57 -2.39 7.23
C ARG A 7 -6.01 -2.66 6.79
N ASN A 8 -6.94 -2.53 7.74
CA ASN A 8 -8.36 -2.46 7.43
C ASN A 8 -8.73 -1.02 7.13
N ILE A 9 -9.48 -0.79 6.06
CA ILE A 9 -9.91 0.54 5.66
C ILE A 9 -11.36 0.49 5.18
N ASN A 10 -12.13 1.53 5.51
CA ASN A 10 -13.42 1.73 4.90
C ASN A 10 -13.26 2.59 3.64
N LEU A 11 -13.40 1.97 2.47
CA LEU A 11 -13.45 2.68 1.19
C LEU A 11 -14.88 2.54 0.66
N PHE A 12 -15.51 3.68 0.37
CA PHE A 12 -16.87 3.75 -0.19
C PHE A 12 -17.95 3.05 0.64
N GLY A 13 -17.85 3.12 1.97
CA GLY A 13 -18.82 2.48 2.87
C GLY A 13 -18.66 0.96 2.97
N LYS A 14 -17.62 0.37 2.34
CA LYS A 14 -17.30 -1.06 2.43
C LYS A 14 -16.01 -1.25 3.22
N ASN A 15 -15.97 -2.30 4.04
CA ASN A 15 -14.74 -2.74 4.69
C ASN A 15 -13.86 -3.45 3.66
N ASN A 16 -12.65 -2.95 3.50
CA ASN A 16 -11.63 -3.50 2.62
C ASN A 16 -10.35 -3.73 3.42
N ILE A 17 -9.50 -4.60 2.90
CA ILE A 17 -8.14 -4.80 3.38
C ILE A 17 -7.20 -4.24 2.32
N ILE A 18 -6.19 -3.48 2.77
CA ILE A 18 -5.03 -3.15 1.97
C ILE A 18 -3.81 -3.83 2.60
N LYS A 19 -3.04 -4.54 1.79
CA LYS A 19 -1.75 -5.11 2.16
C LYS A 19 -0.64 -4.38 1.42
N PHE A 20 0.31 -3.87 2.18
CA PHE A 20 1.52 -3.22 1.70
C PHE A 20 2.65 -4.24 1.74
N GLU A 21 3.13 -4.66 0.57
CA GLU A 21 4.17 -5.68 0.45
C GLU A 21 5.53 -5.07 0.17
N TYR A 22 6.53 -5.55 0.92
CA TYR A 22 7.91 -5.11 0.83
C TYR A 22 8.82 -6.31 0.58
N ASN A 23 9.81 -6.12 -0.29
CA ASN A 23 10.91 -7.06 -0.42
C ASN A 23 11.98 -6.67 0.60
N VAL A 24 12.26 -7.56 1.55
CA VAL A 24 13.20 -7.33 2.64
C VAL A 24 14.27 -8.41 2.69
N THR A 25 15.44 -8.04 3.19
CA THR A 25 16.56 -8.96 3.42
C THR A 25 16.87 -8.98 4.91
N LEU A 26 17.05 -10.18 5.48
CA LEU A 26 17.45 -10.32 6.88
C LEU A 26 18.90 -9.85 7.03
N ASN A 27 19.15 -8.98 7.99
CA ASN A 27 20.50 -8.63 8.38
C ASN A 27 21.12 -9.82 9.12
N LYS A 28 22.19 -10.41 8.57
CA LYS A 28 22.82 -11.60 9.18
C LYS A 28 23.60 -11.30 10.46
N ASN A 29 23.92 -10.02 10.70
CA ASN A 29 24.78 -9.58 11.79
C ASN A 29 23.98 -8.91 12.93
N ASN A 30 22.72 -8.53 12.69
CA ASN A 30 21.84 -7.85 13.65
C ASN A 30 20.44 -8.49 13.65
N ASN A 31 19.66 -8.26 14.70
CA ASN A 31 18.28 -8.76 14.79
C ASN A 31 17.29 -7.85 14.03
N GLY A 32 17.38 -7.79 12.70
CA GLY A 32 16.49 -6.94 11.87
C GLY A 32 16.60 -7.16 10.36
N PHE A 33 16.10 -6.19 9.59
CA PHE A 33 16.20 -6.17 8.13
C PHE A 33 17.27 -5.17 7.65
N GLU A 34 17.87 -5.45 6.50
CA GLU A 34 18.77 -4.53 5.80
C GLU A 34 17.97 -3.39 5.18
N ASP A 35 18.37 -2.15 5.45
CA ASP A 35 17.80 -0.90 4.89
C ASP A 35 16.26 -0.79 4.97
N PHE A 36 15.65 -1.46 5.97
CA PHE A 36 14.21 -1.51 6.14
C PHE A 36 13.81 -1.43 7.62
N ASP A 37 13.11 -0.37 7.98
CA ASP A 37 12.57 -0.16 9.32
C ASP A 37 11.06 -0.38 9.31
N ILE A 38 10.62 -1.48 9.94
CA ILE A 38 9.21 -1.86 10.03
C ILE A 38 8.39 -0.76 10.72
N GLY A 39 8.88 -0.20 11.82
CA GLY A 39 8.16 0.78 12.62
C GLY A 39 7.96 2.08 11.85
N ASN A 40 8.99 2.53 11.15
CA ASN A 40 8.89 3.71 10.29
C ASN A 40 7.88 3.51 9.14
N GLU A 41 7.91 2.36 8.47
CA GLU A 41 6.95 2.06 7.39
C GLU A 41 5.50 1.98 7.90
N GLU A 42 5.28 1.40 9.09
CA GLU A 42 3.97 1.40 9.72
C GLU A 42 3.44 2.80 10.04
N ILE A 43 4.29 3.70 10.54
CA ILE A 43 3.96 5.10 10.80
C ILE A 43 3.62 5.81 9.49
N MET A 44 4.46 5.69 8.46
CA MET A 44 4.23 6.31 7.16
C MET A 44 2.93 5.85 6.53
N ILE A 45 2.62 4.54 6.56
CA ILE A 45 1.34 4.01 6.08
C ILE A 45 0.18 4.67 6.83
N ASN A 46 0.23 4.72 8.17
CA ASN A 46 -0.86 5.30 8.97
C ASN A 46 -1.06 6.80 8.66
N ASP A 47 0.03 7.56 8.50
CA ASP A 47 -0.01 8.98 8.15
C ASP A 47 -0.59 9.23 6.76
N ILE A 48 -0.32 8.33 5.81
CA ILE A 48 -0.88 8.42 4.46
C ILE A 48 -2.37 8.08 4.48
N LEU A 49 -2.76 7.04 5.21
CA LEU A 49 -4.15 6.59 5.32
C LEU A 49 -5.05 7.61 6.02
N THR A 50 -4.55 8.31 7.04
CA THR A 50 -5.32 9.38 7.73
C THR A 50 -5.60 10.58 6.83
N LYS A 51 -4.81 10.77 5.76
CA LYS A 51 -5.01 11.82 4.76
C LYS A 51 -5.96 11.42 3.62
N LEU A 52 -6.39 10.16 3.56
CA LEU A 52 -7.38 9.69 2.58
C LEU A 52 -8.80 9.98 3.06
N ASP A 53 -9.17 11.26 3.06
CA ASP A 53 -10.54 11.67 3.30
C ASP A 53 -11.45 11.37 2.10
N ALA A 54 -12.76 11.52 2.29
CA ALA A 54 -13.76 11.24 1.26
C ALA A 54 -13.56 12.12 0.01
N GLU A 55 -13.07 13.35 0.18
CA GLU A 55 -12.80 14.27 -0.93
C GLU A 55 -11.62 13.79 -1.79
N THR A 56 -10.54 13.35 -1.15
CA THR A 56 -9.35 12.80 -1.81
C THR A 56 -9.67 11.52 -2.57
N ILE A 57 -10.44 10.61 -1.93
CA ILE A 57 -10.92 9.37 -2.55
C ILE A 57 -11.79 9.67 -3.77
N LYS A 58 -12.68 10.67 -3.68
CA LYS A 58 -13.54 11.07 -4.80
C LYS A 58 -12.72 11.55 -5.99
N LYS A 59 -11.72 12.42 -5.77
CA LYS A 59 -10.82 12.93 -6.83
C LYS A 59 -10.08 11.79 -7.53
N PHE A 60 -9.63 10.78 -6.79
CA PHE A 60 -8.96 9.61 -7.38
C PHE A 60 -9.85 8.76 -8.27
N ASN A 61 -11.15 8.71 -7.99
CA ASN A 61 -12.11 7.94 -8.78
C ASN A 61 -12.49 8.63 -10.11
N GLU A 62 -12.21 9.92 -10.27
CA GLU A 62 -12.54 10.68 -11.48
C GLU A 62 -11.52 10.50 -12.62
N ILE A 63 -10.30 10.01 -12.31
CA ILE A 63 -9.17 9.98 -13.26
C ILE A 63 -8.91 8.57 -13.82
N LYS A 64 -8.80 7.57 -12.92
CA LYS A 64 -8.52 6.16 -13.22
C LYS A 64 -9.39 5.29 -12.29
N PRO A 65 -9.56 3.98 -12.56
CA PRO A 65 -10.15 3.07 -11.58
C PRO A 65 -9.50 3.27 -10.22
N ILE A 66 -10.29 3.48 -9.16
CA ILE A 66 -9.76 4.00 -7.90
C ILE A 66 -8.59 3.19 -7.33
N TYR A 67 -8.60 1.87 -7.43
CA TYR A 67 -7.49 1.04 -6.93
C TYR A 67 -6.17 1.32 -7.66
N VAL A 68 -6.22 1.72 -8.93
CA VAL A 68 -5.04 2.18 -9.69
C VAL A 68 -4.57 3.53 -9.16
N SER A 69 -5.48 4.50 -9.00
CA SER A 69 -5.14 5.82 -8.46
C SER A 69 -4.55 5.76 -7.05
N LEU A 70 -5.15 4.94 -6.17
CA LEU A 70 -4.63 4.67 -4.82
C LEU A 70 -3.25 4.01 -4.88
N SER A 71 -3.06 3.05 -5.78
CA SER A 71 -1.76 2.39 -5.95
C SER A 71 -0.68 3.38 -6.32
N THR A 72 -0.94 4.25 -7.30
CA THR A 72 -0.03 5.33 -7.69
C THR A 72 0.32 6.21 -6.49
N TYR A 73 -0.70 6.68 -5.77
CA TYR A 73 -0.50 7.53 -4.60
C TYR A 73 0.37 6.86 -3.52
N PHE A 74 0.15 5.57 -3.24
CA PHE A 74 0.96 4.84 -2.27
C PHE A 74 2.40 4.62 -2.75
N PHE A 75 2.61 4.22 -4.00
CA PHE A 75 3.96 3.99 -4.55
C PHE A 75 4.81 5.26 -4.65
N ASP A 76 4.17 6.43 -4.77
CA ASP A 76 4.82 7.74 -4.78
C ASP A 76 5.25 8.20 -3.38
N LYS A 77 4.61 7.68 -2.32
CA LYS A 77 4.87 8.08 -0.92
C LYS A 77 5.67 7.05 -0.14
N LEU A 78 5.57 5.78 -0.50
CA LEU A 78 6.24 4.66 0.14
C LEU A 78 7.30 4.11 -0.81
N ASN A 79 8.52 4.63 -0.70
CA ASN A 79 9.59 4.34 -1.66
C ASN A 79 9.97 2.86 -1.74
N ASN A 80 9.97 2.18 -0.60
CA ASN A 80 10.35 0.77 -0.48
C ASN A 80 9.22 -0.20 -0.87
N LEU A 81 8.01 0.32 -1.11
CA LEU A 81 6.84 -0.50 -1.39
C LEU A 81 6.99 -1.22 -2.73
N PHE A 82 6.89 -2.53 -2.69
CA PHE A 82 7.06 -3.40 -3.86
C PHE A 82 5.73 -3.68 -4.56
N ALA A 83 4.70 -4.00 -3.77
CA ALA A 83 3.37 -4.32 -4.28
C ALA A 83 2.28 -3.90 -3.30
N ILE A 84 1.08 -3.76 -3.83
CA ILE A 84 -0.13 -3.48 -3.06
C ILE A 84 -1.17 -4.53 -3.45
N GLU A 85 -1.83 -5.09 -2.45
CA GLU A 85 -2.96 -5.99 -2.63
C GLU A 85 -4.19 -5.42 -1.93
N TYR A 86 -5.29 -5.39 -2.67
CA TYR A 86 -6.61 -4.99 -2.21
C TYR A 86 -7.48 -6.24 -2.10
N GLU A 87 -7.98 -6.53 -0.90
CA GLU A 87 -8.98 -7.58 -0.70
C GLU A 87 -10.32 -6.92 -0.36
N THR A 88 -11.31 -7.21 -1.20
CA THR A 88 -12.72 -6.87 -0.97
C THR A 88 -13.47 -8.16 -0.62
N ILE A 89 -14.77 -8.06 -0.33
CA ILE A 89 -15.62 -9.23 -0.13
C ILE A 89 -15.74 -10.09 -1.40
N ASP A 90 -15.62 -9.47 -2.58
CA ASP A 90 -15.90 -10.09 -3.87
C ASP A 90 -14.64 -10.48 -4.65
N SER A 91 -13.49 -9.88 -4.32
CA SER A 91 -12.29 -10.01 -5.15
C SER A 91 -11.00 -9.71 -4.40
N VAL A 92 -9.90 -10.31 -4.87
CA VAL A 92 -8.53 -9.92 -4.51
C VAL A 92 -7.85 -9.39 -5.76
N SER A 93 -7.27 -8.20 -5.67
CA SER A 93 -6.51 -7.57 -6.74
C SER A 93 -5.14 -7.15 -6.23
N LYS A 94 -4.11 -7.45 -6.99
CA LYS A 94 -2.73 -7.12 -6.63
C LYS A 94 -2.04 -6.44 -7.79
N ILE A 95 -1.24 -5.44 -7.46
CA ILE A 95 -0.43 -4.69 -8.41
C ILE A 95 0.95 -4.43 -7.84
N THR A 96 1.97 -4.65 -8.65
CA THR A 96 3.36 -4.29 -8.35
C THR A 96 3.67 -2.90 -8.88
N LYS A 97 4.67 -2.24 -8.28
CA LYS A 97 5.13 -0.92 -8.73
C LYS A 97 5.53 -0.92 -10.21
N LYS A 98 6.11 -2.03 -10.68
CA LYS A 98 6.53 -2.21 -12.08
C LYS A 98 5.34 -2.28 -13.02
N GLU A 99 4.30 -3.04 -12.69
CA GLU A 99 3.10 -3.17 -13.52
C GLU A 99 2.40 -1.82 -13.69
N LEU A 100 2.32 -1.02 -12.62
CA LEU A 100 1.69 0.29 -12.65
C LEU A 100 2.36 1.28 -13.62
N LEU A 101 3.69 1.24 -13.74
CA LEU A 101 4.44 2.11 -14.67
C LEU A 101 4.16 1.80 -16.15
N HIS A 102 3.51 0.66 -16.43
CA HIS A 102 3.16 0.20 -17.77
C HIS A 102 1.64 0.20 -18.04
N LEU A 103 0.84 0.85 -17.16
CA LEU A 103 -0.62 1.03 -17.27
C LEU A 103 -1.05 2.43 -17.73
#